data_AF-A0AAD1SND9-F1
#
_entry.id   AF-A0AAD1SND9-F1
#
_cell.length_a   1.000
_cell.length_b   1.000
_cell.length_c   1.000
_cell.angle_alpha   90.00
_cell.angle_beta   90.00
_cell.angle_gamma   90.00
#
_symmetry.space_group_name_H-M   'P 1'
#
loop_
_entity.id
_entity.type
_entity.pdbx_description
1 polymer ?
#
loop_
_entity_poly.entity_id
_entity_poly.type
_entity_poly.pdbx_seq_one_letter_code
_entity_poly.pdbx_strand_id
1 'polypeptide(L)'
;MEYQAQSKAALDLLCRERSIPCLGKTKEELLQALVDYDMQQAVQSDASNTAEDIPVAFVSDVPRSGDPLDCYLQTVLKYVDSADTNQRLQLILQYQEAERERKAERERQAERERQAERERQAEREREAAEREAEER
;
A
#
# COMPACT_ATOMS: atom_id res chain seq x y z
N MET A 1 1.45 9.44 7.46
CA MET A 1 1.95 9.09 8.82
C MET A 1 1.95 10.34 9.68
N GLU A 2 0.76 10.78 10.11
CA GLU A 2 0.55 12.07 10.78
C GLU A 2 1.23 12.17 12.16
N TYR A 3 1.61 11.03 12.75
CA TYR A 3 2.26 10.98 14.06
C TYR A 3 3.74 11.39 14.06
N GLN A 4 4.46 11.27 12.93
CA GLN A 4 5.90 11.59 12.88
C GLN A 4 6.21 13.07 13.17
N ALA A 5 5.30 13.97 12.79
CA ALA A 5 5.42 15.41 13.01
C ALA A 5 5.13 15.82 14.47
N GLN A 6 4.59 14.92 15.29
CA GLN A 6 4.20 15.24 16.66
C GLN A 6 5.38 15.17 17.63
N SER A 7 5.33 15.96 18.70
CA SER A 7 6.34 15.93 19.76
C SER A 7 6.19 14.67 20.62
N LYS A 8 7.27 14.23 21.28
CA LYS A 8 7.21 13.07 22.19
C LYS A 8 6.12 13.22 23.26
N ALA A 9 5.97 14.42 23.80
CA ALA A 9 4.93 14.74 24.79
C ALA A 9 3.51 14.58 24.23
N ALA A 10 3.27 14.95 22.98
CA ALA A 10 1.97 14.74 22.32
C ALA A 10 1.69 13.24 22.12
N LEU A 11 2.70 12.46 21.73
CA LEU A 11 2.58 11.01 21.58
C LEU A 11 2.35 10.30 22.93
N ASP A 12 2.99 10.76 24.00
CA ASP A 12 2.77 10.26 25.36
C ASP A 12 1.32 10.49 25.83
N LEU A 13 0.74 11.66 25.52
CA LEU A 13 -0.67 11.95 25.82
C LEU A 13 -1.61 11.04 25.05
N LEU A 14 -1.40 10.87 23.74
CA LEU A 14 -2.20 9.96 22.91
C LEU A 14 -2.11 8.51 23.39
N CYS A 15 -0.91 8.07 23.80
CA CYS A 15 -0.74 6.74 24.37
C CYS A 15 -1.53 6.58 25.67
N ARG A 16 -1.53 7.58 26.55
CA ARG A 16 -2.34 7.56 27.78
C ARG A 16 -3.84 7.53 27.50
N GLU A 17 -4.33 8.32 26.55
CA GLU A 17 -5.74 8.34 26.14
C GLU A 17 -6.20 6.98 25.61
N ARG A 18 -5.33 6.30 24.87
CA ARG A 18 -5.60 4.97 24.29
C ARG A 18 -5.23 3.81 25.22
N SER A 19 -4.91 4.08 26.49
CA SER A 19 -4.48 3.09 27.49
C SER A 19 -3.26 2.25 27.08
N ILE A 20 -2.37 2.83 26.27
CA ILE A 20 -1.12 2.22 25.81
C ILE A 20 -0.02 2.53 26.85
N PRO A 21 0.72 1.51 27.36
CA PRO A 21 1.78 1.74 28.32
C PRO A 21 2.92 2.54 27.67
N CYS A 22 3.14 3.78 28.15
CA CYS A 22 4.11 4.74 27.61
C CYS A 22 5.35 4.96 28.50
N LEU A 23 5.38 4.36 29.71
CA LEU A 23 6.44 4.59 30.69
C LEU A 23 7.82 4.16 30.17
N GLY A 24 8.75 5.12 30.11
CA GLY A 24 10.15 4.89 29.72
C GLY A 24 10.38 4.74 28.22
N LYS A 25 9.34 4.83 27.38
CA LYS A 25 9.47 4.60 25.94
C LYS A 25 10.11 5.78 25.20
N THR A 26 10.83 5.45 24.14
CA THR A 26 11.38 6.42 23.18
C THR A 26 10.29 6.93 22.24
N LYS A 27 10.55 8.04 21.54
CA LYS A 27 9.57 8.61 20.59
C LYS A 27 9.15 7.59 19.52
N GLU A 28 10.10 6.80 19.02
CA GLU A 28 9.87 5.78 17.99
C GLU A 28 9.02 4.61 18.51
N GLU A 29 9.26 4.17 19.75
CA GLU A 29 8.46 3.12 20.39
C GLU A 29 7.01 3.55 20.64
N LEU A 30 6.78 4.83 20.94
CA LEU A 30 5.43 5.39 21.08
C LEU A 30 4.71 5.45 19.72
N LEU A 31 5.44 5.83 18.66
CA LEU A 31 4.91 5.83 17.30
C LEU A 31 4.51 4.42 16.86
N GLN A 32 5.39 3.44 17.09
CA GLN A 32 5.13 2.06 16.73
C GLN A 32 3.91 1.53 17.48
N ALA A 33 3.82 1.78 18.79
CA ALA A 33 2.69 1.33 19.60
C ALA A 33 1.35 1.96 19.18
N LEU A 34 1.35 3.23 18.74
CA LEU A 34 0.14 3.89 18.24
C LEU A 34 -0.31 3.31 16.89
N VAL A 35 0.64 3.05 15.98
CA VAL A 35 0.36 2.41 14.69
C VAL A 35 -0.16 0.99 14.87
N ASP A 36 0.45 0.22 15.77
CA ASP A 36 0.01 -1.15 16.09
C ASP A 36 -1.41 -1.14 16.69
N TYR A 37 -1.73 -0.17 17.55
CA TYR A 37 -3.07 -0.01 18.12
C TYR A 37 -4.11 0.33 17.04
N ASP A 38 -3.82 1.28 16.15
CA ASP A 38 -4.75 1.66 15.08
C ASP A 38 -4.99 0.49 14.10
N MET A 39 -3.95 -0.31 13.84
CA MET A 39 -4.06 -1.53 13.04
C MET A 39 -4.93 -2.60 13.74
N GLN A 40 -4.78 -2.78 15.05
CA GLN A 40 -5.63 -3.69 15.83
C GLN A 40 -7.10 -3.21 15.87
N GLN A 41 -7.32 -1.89 15.91
CA GLN A 41 -8.67 -1.32 15.92
C GLN A 41 -9.37 -1.52 14.57
N ALA A 42 -8.64 -1.44 13.45
CA ALA A 42 -9.19 -1.73 12.12
C ALA A 42 -9.65 -3.19 12.01
N VAL A 43 -8.88 -4.14 12.53
CA VAL A 43 -9.23 -5.58 12.52
C VAL A 43 -10.42 -5.89 13.42
N GLN A 44 -10.57 -5.21 14.56
CA GLN A 44 -11.72 -5.40 15.46
C GLN A 44 -13.02 -4.78 14.92
N SER A 45 -12.91 -3.73 14.11
CA SER A 45 -14.08 -3.06 13.53
C SER A 45 -14.77 -3.92 12.47
N ASP A 46 -14.02 -4.75 11.74
CA ASP A 46 -14.59 -5.75 10.80
C ASP A 46 -15.17 -6.99 11.49
N ALA A 47 -14.70 -7.33 12.69
CA ALA A 47 -15.17 -8.50 13.45
C ALA A 47 -16.51 -8.26 14.20
N SER A 48 -16.97 -7.01 14.32
CA SER A 48 -18.17 -6.66 15.10
C SER A 48 -19.50 -6.69 14.33
N ASN A 49 -19.47 -6.95 13.01
CA ASN A 49 -20.68 -7.08 12.19
C ASN A 49 -21.07 -8.53 11.84
N THR A 50 -20.43 -9.54 12.44
CA THR A 50 -20.80 -10.95 12.24
C THR A 50 -21.00 -11.64 13.58
N ALA A 51 -21.87 -11.07 14.42
CA ALA A 51 -22.51 -11.80 15.50
C ALA A 51 -23.85 -12.31 14.99
N GLU A 52 -23.86 -13.40 14.19
CA GLU A 52 -24.92 -14.43 14.19
C GLU A 52 -24.30 -15.76 13.74
N ASP A 53 -24.00 -16.58 14.75
CA ASP A 53 -24.29 -18.02 14.83
C ASP A 53 -24.17 -18.86 13.53
N ILE A 54 -22.96 -19.34 13.21
CA ILE A 54 -22.79 -20.54 12.36
C ILE A 54 -21.64 -21.39 12.93
N PRO A 55 -21.87 -22.70 13.19
CA PRO A 55 -20.92 -23.55 13.88
C PRO A 55 -19.67 -23.79 13.06
N VAL A 56 -18.57 -24.06 13.78
CA VAL A 56 -17.29 -24.55 13.29
C VAL A 56 -17.51 -25.77 12.39
N ALA A 57 -17.65 -25.53 11.10
CA ALA A 57 -17.52 -26.53 10.06
C ALA A 57 -16.35 -26.11 9.20
N PHE A 58 -15.23 -26.76 9.46
CA PHE A 58 -14.28 -27.20 8.45
C PHE A 58 -14.92 -27.25 7.05
N VAL A 59 -14.69 -26.20 6.24
CA VAL A 59 -14.88 -26.28 4.79
C VAL A 59 -13.55 -25.94 4.14
N SER A 60 -12.78 -27.02 3.94
CA SER A 60 -11.93 -27.18 2.78
C SER A 60 -12.65 -26.73 1.50
N ASP A 61 -11.85 -26.13 0.61
CA ASP A 61 -12.05 -26.05 -0.84
C ASP A 61 -13.29 -25.31 -1.34
N VAL A 62 -13.09 -24.05 -1.77
CA VAL A 62 -13.08 -23.67 -3.20
C VAL A 62 -12.29 -22.36 -3.38
N PRO A 63 -11.13 -22.33 -4.08
CA PRO A 63 -10.61 -21.08 -4.62
C PRO A 63 -11.41 -20.73 -5.87
N ARG A 64 -12.45 -19.90 -5.70
CA ARG A 64 -13.30 -19.42 -6.79
C ARG A 64 -12.90 -17.99 -7.18
N SER A 65 -11.67 -17.82 -7.65
CA SER A 65 -11.33 -16.74 -8.57
C SER A 65 -10.00 -17.07 -9.22
N GLY A 66 -9.98 -17.08 -10.56
CA GLY A 66 -8.76 -17.23 -11.35
C GLY A 66 -7.93 -15.96 -11.37
N ASP A 67 -7.72 -15.34 -10.21
CA ASP A 67 -6.85 -14.18 -10.08
C ASP A 67 -5.42 -14.64 -9.78
N PRO A 68 -4.43 -14.31 -10.63
CA PRO A 68 -3.02 -14.65 -10.40
C PRO A 68 -2.48 -14.12 -9.07
N LEU A 69 -3.12 -13.06 -8.54
CA LEU A 69 -2.78 -12.46 -7.27
C LEU A 69 -3.19 -13.31 -6.06
N ASP A 70 -4.29 -14.06 -6.13
CA ASP A 70 -4.75 -14.89 -5.01
C ASP A 70 -3.83 -16.09 -4.79
N CYS A 71 -3.37 -16.71 -5.88
CA CYS A 71 -2.33 -17.74 -5.80
C CYS A 71 -1.01 -17.19 -5.25
N TYR A 72 -0.62 -15.96 -5.62
CA TYR A 72 0.63 -15.35 -5.14
C TYR A 72 0.54 -14.99 -3.67
N LEU A 73 -0.54 -14.35 -3.22
CA LEU A 73 -0.76 -13.98 -1.82
C LEU A 73 -0.89 -15.22 -0.92
N GLN A 74 -1.58 -16.26 -1.37
CA GLN A 74 -1.71 -17.52 -0.63
C GLN A 74 -0.36 -18.25 -0.52
N THR A 75 0.49 -18.17 -1.56
CA THR A 75 1.86 -18.68 -1.52
C THR A 75 2.73 -17.87 -0.57
N VAL A 76 2.68 -16.54 -0.63
CA VAL A 76 3.45 -15.66 0.25
C VAL A 76 3.07 -15.88 1.72
N LEU A 77 1.77 -15.94 2.06
CA LEU A 77 1.30 -16.21 3.42
C LEU A 77 1.80 -17.57 3.95
N LYS A 78 1.75 -18.61 3.12
CA LYS A 78 2.22 -19.96 3.50
C LYS A 78 3.75 -20.04 3.69
N TYR A 79 4.51 -19.19 3.01
CA TYR A 79 5.97 -19.14 3.08
C TYR A 79 6.51 -18.14 4.10
N VAL A 80 5.73 -17.13 4.52
CA VAL A 80 6.09 -16.23 5.62
C VAL A 80 6.02 -16.95 6.97
N ASP A 81 5.13 -17.94 7.11
CA ASP A 81 5.10 -18.86 8.25
C ASP A 81 6.12 -20.02 8.13
N SER A 82 6.73 -20.21 6.95
CA SER A 82 7.83 -21.16 6.77
C SER A 82 9.09 -20.58 7.43
N ALA A 83 9.63 -21.28 8.43
CA ALA A 83 10.86 -20.90 9.12
C ALA A 83 12.12 -20.96 8.25
N ASP A 84 12.00 -21.29 6.96
CA ASP A 84 13.13 -21.48 6.05
C ASP A 84 13.55 -20.16 5.39
N THR A 85 14.66 -19.62 5.88
CA THR A 85 15.23 -18.34 5.43
C THR A 85 15.61 -18.35 3.95
N ASN A 86 15.97 -19.51 3.38
CA ASN A 86 16.38 -19.63 1.98
C ASN A 86 15.19 -19.42 1.03
N GLN A 87 14.03 -19.99 1.35
CA GLN A 87 12.83 -19.81 0.54
C GLN A 87 12.34 -18.36 0.60
N ARG A 88 12.41 -17.73 1.77
CA ARG A 88 12.07 -16.31 1.93
C ARG A 88 13.00 -15.40 1.12
N LEU A 89 14.29 -15.69 1.10
CA LEU A 89 15.26 -14.96 0.27
C LEU A 89 14.96 -15.10 -1.22
N GLN A 90 14.59 -16.29 -1.69
CA GLN A 90 14.24 -16.51 -3.10
C GLN A 90 13.01 -15.70 -3.52
N LEU A 91 11.97 -15.67 -2.67
CA LEU A 91 10.78 -14.85 -2.88
C LEU A 91 11.09 -13.35 -2.90
N ILE A 92 11.94 -12.87 -2.00
CA ILE A 92 12.36 -11.46 -1.97
C ILE A 92 13.10 -11.09 -3.26
N LEU A 93 14.01 -11.93 -3.74
CA LEU A 93 14.76 -11.68 -4.98
C LEU A 93 13.82 -11.66 -6.19
N GLN A 94 12.90 -12.61 -6.28
CA GLN A 94 11.92 -12.67 -7.36
C GLN A 94 10.99 -11.45 -7.35
N TYR A 95 10.57 -10.99 -6.16
CA TYR A 95 9.77 -9.78 -6.03
C TYR A 95 10.55 -8.53 -6.47
N GLN A 96 11.83 -8.42 -6.13
CA GLN A 96 12.67 -7.29 -6.55
C GLN A 96 12.87 -7.24 -8.07
N GLU A 97 13.02 -8.39 -8.73
CA GLU A 97 13.11 -8.46 -10.20
C GLU A 97 11.80 -8.00 -10.85
N ALA A 98 10.66 -8.52 -10.38
CA ALA A 98 9.34 -8.11 -10.87
C ALA A 98 9.06 -6.61 -10.62
N GLU A 99 9.51 -6.06 -9.49
CA GLU A 99 9.34 -4.64 -9.19
C GLU A 99 10.16 -3.76 -10.14
N ARG A 100 11.39 -4.16 -10.48
CA ARG A 100 12.25 -3.44 -11.43
C ARG A 100 11.62 -3.37 -12.82
N GLU A 101 11.05 -4.47 -13.30
CA GLU A 101 10.36 -4.50 -14.60
C GLU A 101 9.16 -3.55 -14.62
N ARG A 102 8.32 -3.59 -13.56
CA ARG A 102 7.18 -2.65 -13.43
C ARG A 102 7.62 -1.20 -13.39
N LYS A 103 8.75 -0.89 -12.73
CA LYS A 103 9.27 0.48 -12.67
C LYS A 103 9.73 0.96 -14.05
N ALA A 104 10.43 0.10 -14.80
CA ALA A 104 10.86 0.42 -16.16
C ALA A 104 9.67 0.64 -17.11
N GLU A 105 8.59 -0.13 -16.95
CA GLU A 105 7.37 0.05 -17.73
C GLU A 105 6.68 1.39 -17.42
N ARG A 106 6.58 1.76 -16.13
CA ARG A 106 6.03 3.06 -15.71
C ARG A 106 6.84 4.25 -16.24
N GLU A 107 8.17 4.14 -16.25
CA GLU A 107 9.03 5.20 -16.81
C GLU A 107 8.80 5.38 -18.32
N ARG A 108 8.70 4.29 -19.08
CA ARG A 108 8.37 4.36 -20.52
C ARG A 108 6.99 4.96 -20.75
N GLN A 109 6.01 4.64 -19.90
CA GLN A 109 4.67 5.19 -20.01
C GLN A 109 4.67 6.70 -19.73
N ALA A 110 5.37 7.14 -18.68
CA ALA A 110 5.52 8.56 -18.36
C ALA A 110 6.24 9.34 -19.47
N GLU A 111 7.21 8.73 -20.15
CA GLU A 111 7.88 9.35 -21.30
C GLU A 111 6.93 9.54 -22.49
N ARG A 112 6.13 8.53 -22.81
CA ARG A 112 5.09 8.62 -23.87
C ARG A 112 4.05 9.69 -23.56
N GLU A 113 3.62 9.81 -22.32
CA GLU A 113 2.66 10.84 -21.91
C GLU A 113 3.23 12.25 -22.08
N ARG A 114 4.48 12.48 -21.68
CA ARG A 114 5.16 13.78 -21.91
C ARG A 114 5.30 14.10 -23.39
N GLN A 115 5.57 13.10 -24.23
CA GLN A 115 5.68 13.29 -25.66
C GLN A 115 4.32 13.67 -26.27
N ALA A 116 3.24 12.98 -25.88
CA ALA A 116 1.88 13.29 -26.32
C ALA A 116 1.38 14.66 -25.80
N GLU A 117 1.87 15.13 -24.66
CA GLU A 117 1.57 16.48 -24.16
C GLU A 117 2.28 17.56 -24.99
N ARG A 118 3.54 17.35 -25.35
CA ARG A 118 4.30 18.27 -26.22
C ARG A 118 3.67 18.39 -27.61
N GLU A 119 3.21 17.28 -28.19
CA GLU A 119 2.53 17.29 -29.49
C GLU A 119 1.22 18.09 -29.43
N ARG A 120 0.41 17.87 -28.39
CA ARG A 120 -0.82 18.65 -28.17
C ARG A 120 -0.54 20.14 -27.95
N GLN A 121 0.56 20.48 -27.30
CA GLN A 121 0.95 21.87 -27.10
C GLN A 121 1.36 22.53 -28.43
N ALA A 122 2.15 21.83 -29.25
CA ALA A 122 2.56 22.31 -30.57
C ALA A 122 1.36 22.47 -31.52
N GLU A 123 0.36 21.60 -31.43
CA GLU A 123 -0.89 21.71 -32.20
C GLU A 123 -1.68 22.95 -31.81
N ARG A 124 -1.84 23.22 -30.50
CA ARG A 124 -2.51 24.44 -30.00
C ARG A 124 -1.80 25.72 -30.42
N GLU A 125 -0.47 25.73 -30.43
CA GLU A 125 0.30 26.89 -30.91
C GLU A 125 0.10 27.13 -32.40
N ARG A 126 -0.02 26.08 -33.22
CA ARG A 126 -0.34 26.21 -34.64
C ARG A 126 -1.74 26.74 -34.87
N GLU A 127 -2.74 26.21 -34.16
CA GLU A 127 -4.12 26.72 -34.26
C GLU A 127 -4.22 28.18 -33.82
N ALA A 128 -3.49 28.58 -32.77
CA ALA A 128 -3.45 29.97 -32.32
C ALA A 128 -2.82 30.89 -33.37
N ALA A 129 -1.71 30.47 -33.99
CA ALA A 129 -1.05 31.23 -35.04
C ALA A 129 -1.91 31.35 -36.32
N GLU A 130 -2.67 30.30 -36.66
CA GLU A 130 -3.56 30.29 -37.82
C GLU A 130 -4.74 31.25 -37.62
N ARG A 131 -5.35 31.27 -36.42
CA ARG A 131 -6.40 32.24 -36.09
C ARG A 131 -5.91 33.68 -36.09
N GLU A 132 -4.71 33.93 -35.58
CA GLU A 132 -4.12 35.28 -35.57
C GLU A 132 -3.76 35.77 -36.99
N ALA A 133 -3.45 34.84 -37.90
CA ALA A 133 -3.24 35.16 -39.32
C ALA A 133 -4.56 35.40 -40.08
N GLU A 134 -5.67 34.77 -39.66
CA GLU A 134 -7.00 34.97 -40.26
C GLU A 134 -7.69 36.25 -39.78
N GLU A 135 -7.32 36.77 -38.60
CA GLU A 135 -7.83 38.05 -38.05
C GLU A 135 -7.07 39.31 -38.55
N ARG A 136 -6.03 39.16 -39.38
CA ARG A 136 -5.26 40.26 -40.00
C ARG A 136 -5.63 40.51 -41.45
#